data_AF-K9YTF9-F1
#
_entry.id   AF-K9YTF9-F1
#
_cell.length_a   1.000
_cell.length_b   1.000
_cell.length_c   1.000
_cell.angle_alpha   90.00
_cell.angle_beta   90.00
_cell.angle_gamma   90.00
#
_symmetry.space_group_name_H-M   'P 1'
#
loop_
_entity.id
_entity.type
_entity.pdbx_description
1 polymer ?
#
loop_
_entity_poly.entity_id
_entity_poly.type
_entity_poly.pdbx_seq_one_letter_code
_entity_poly.pdbx_strand_id
1 'polypeptide(L)' 'MEIGKLRGMVERAIIDGELSRQERDEIMETIYGKKQITQEECELMRTLQQKIWTAEIKIQG' A
#
# COMPACT_ATOMS: atom_id res chain seq x y z
N MET A 1 6.38 -9.31 -4.69
CA MET A 1 6.76 -8.92 -3.32
C MET A 1 6.09 -9.86 -2.32
N GLU A 2 6.81 -10.27 -1.27
CA GLU A 2 6.26 -11.04 -0.15
C GLU A 2 5.33 -10.18 0.72
N ILE A 3 4.30 -10.78 1.30
CA ILE A 3 3.27 -10.06 2.08
C ILE A 3 3.86 -9.27 3.25
N GLY A 4 4.93 -9.76 3.87
CA GLY A 4 5.64 -9.06 4.95
C GLY A 4 6.26 -7.74 4.49
N LYS A 5 6.79 -7.67 3.26
CA LYS A 5 7.34 -6.41 2.72
C LYS A 5 6.21 -5.42 2.39
N LEU A 6 5.10 -5.90 1.82
CA LEU A 6 3.92 -5.08 1.54
C LEU A 6 3.37 -4.46 2.84
N ARG A 7 3.18 -5.30 3.86
CA ARG A 7 2.72 -4.89 5.19
C ARG A 7 3.65 -3.82 5.78
N GLY A 8 4.96 -4.05 5.77
CA GLY A 8 5.93 -3.09 6.30
C GLY A 8 5.90 -1.74 5.57
N MET A 9 5.70 -1.73 4.24
CA MET A 9 5.55 -0.49 3.47
C MET A 9 4.27 0.25 3.83
N VAL A 10 3.14 -0.46 3.98
CA VAL A 10 1.85 0.15 4.37
C VAL A 10 1.93 0.70 5.79
N GLU A 11 2.47 -0.07 6.74
CA GLU A 11 2.62 0.35 8.14
C GLU A 11 3.50 1.60 8.26
N ARG A 12 4.63 1.64 7.54
CA ARG A 12 5.50 2.81 7.51
C ARG A 12 4.80 4.02 6.89
N ALA A 13 4.08 3.85 5.79
CA ALA A 13 3.32 4.93 5.17
C ALA A 13 2.22 5.49 6.09
N ILE A 14 1.60 4.62 6.91
CA ILE A 14 0.62 5.03 7.92
C ILE A 14 1.27 5.85 9.03
N ILE A 15 2.46 5.45 9.49
CA ILE A 15 3.20 6.13 10.57
C ILE A 15 3.71 7.49 10.08
N ASP A 16 4.31 7.51 8.90
CA ASP A 16 4.95 8.70 8.34
C ASP A 16 3.92 9.68 7.74
N GLY A 17 2.71 9.21 7.45
CA GLY A 17 1.66 10.00 6.79
C GLY A 17 2.00 10.31 5.33
N GLU A 18 2.96 9.60 4.76
CA GLU A 18 3.50 9.85 3.42
C GLU A 18 3.82 8.54 2.71
N LEU A 19 3.60 8.53 1.40
CA LEU A 19 3.92 7.42 0.51
C LEU A 19 4.49 8.01 -0.78
N SER A 20 5.66 7.57 -1.22
CA SER A 20 6.18 8.04 -2.51
C SER A 20 5.38 7.45 -3.67
N ARG A 21 5.37 8.14 -4.82
CA ARG A 21 4.80 7.59 -6.07
C ARG A 21 5.39 6.24 -6.44
N GLN A 22 6.71 6.10 -6.30
CA GLN A 22 7.40 4.84 -6.60
C GLN A 22 6.91 3.70 -5.71
N GLU A 23 6.72 3.94 -4.42
CA GLU A 23 6.22 2.91 -3.49
C GLU A 23 4.76 2.58 -3.76
N ARG A 24 3.94 3.58 -4.07
CA ARG A 24 2.55 3.37 -4.49
C ARG A 24 2.49 2.48 -5.74
N ASP A 25 3.34 2.74 -6.72
CA ASP A 25 3.37 1.97 -7.96
C ASP A 25 3.89 0.54 -7.71
N GLU A 26 4.96 0.37 -6.91
CA GLU A 26 5.48 -0.96 -6.53
C GLU A 26 4.41 -1.81 -5.80
N ILE A 27 3.62 -1.19 -4.93
CA ILE A 27 2.50 -1.83 -4.22
C ILE A 27 1.40 -2.25 -5.20
N MET A 28 1.01 -1.35 -6.10
CA MET A 28 -0.05 -1.60 -7.08
C MET A 28 0.36 -2.69 -8.08
N GLU A 29 1.57 -2.61 -8.63
CA GLU A 29 2.12 -3.64 -9.53
C GLU A 29 2.21 -5.01 -8.85
N THR A 30 2.64 -5.03 -7.58
CA THR A 30 2.68 -6.28 -6.80
C THR A 30 1.31 -6.93 -6.71
N ILE A 31 0.27 -6.15 -6.38
CA ILE A 31 -1.07 -6.69 -6.15
C ILE A 31 -1.73 -7.08 -7.47
N TYR A 32 -1.67 -6.22 -8.49
CA TYR A 32 -2.27 -6.51 -9.79
C TYR A 32 -1.51 -7.56 -10.60
N GLY A 33 -0.21 -7.75 -10.33
CA GLY A 33 0.60 -8.81 -10.92
C GLY A 33 0.29 -10.21 -10.35
N LYS A 34 -0.44 -10.31 -9.24
CA LYS A 34 -0.82 -11.60 -8.66
C LYS A 34 -2.03 -12.20 -9.35
N LYS A 35 -1.94 -13.48 -9.72
CA LYS A 35 -3.09 -14.27 -10.22
C LYS A 35 -4.17 -14.48 -9.15
N GLN A 36 -3.76 -14.47 -7.88
CA GLN A 36 -4.65 -14.62 -6.74
C GLN A 36 -4.18 -13.71 -5.61
N ILE A 37 -5.10 -12.89 -5.09
CA ILE A 37 -4.86 -11.96 -3.99
C ILE A 37 -5.50 -12.58 -2.74
N THR A 38 -4.77 -12.60 -1.63
CA THR A 38 -5.31 -13.10 -0.37
C THR A 38 -6.24 -12.07 0.29
N GLN A 39 -7.06 -12.51 1.25
CA GLN A 39 -7.91 -11.59 2.00
C GLN A 39 -7.09 -10.52 2.73
N GLU A 40 -5.98 -10.91 3.34
CA GLU A 40 -5.07 -10.02 4.07
C GLU A 40 -4.46 -8.94 3.16
N GLU A 41 -4.07 -9.30 1.95
CA GLU A 41 -3.56 -8.36 0.95
C GLU A 41 -4.63 -7.38 0.47
N CYS A 42 -5.85 -7.88 0.28
CA CYS A 42 -7.02 -7.07 -0.03
C CYS A 42 -7.32 -6.05 1.09
N GLU A 43 -7.24 -6.47 2.34
CA GLU A 43 -7.47 -5.62 3.51
C GLU A 43 -6.41 -4.53 3.63
N LEU A 44 -5.12 -4.91 3.50
CA LEU A 44 -4.00 -3.95 3.50
C LEU A 44 -4.16 -2.89 2.41
N MET A 45 -4.50 -3.31 1.19
CA MET A 45 -4.71 -2.39 0.07
C MET A 45 -5.91 -1.46 0.32
N ARG A 46 -7.03 -1.97 0.85
CA ARG A 46 -8.18 -1.12 1.20
C ARG A 46 -7.81 -0.09 2.24
N THR A 47 -7.11 -0.48 3.29
CA THR A 47 -6.68 0.44 4.35
C THR A 47 -5.76 1.54 3.80
N LEU A 48 -4.80 1.17 2.95
CA LEU A 48 -3.91 2.13 2.31
C LEU A 48 -4.70 3.13 1.44
N GLN A 49 -5.57 2.63 0.57
CA GLN A 49 -6.40 3.47 -0.31
C GLN A 49 -7.33 4.39 0.47
N GLN A 50 -7.95 3.89 1.53
CA GLN A 50 -8.81 4.69 2.40
C GLN A 50 -8.03 5.85 3.03
N LYS A 51 -6.82 5.59 3.55
CA LYS A 51 -5.99 6.62 4.19
C LYS A 51 -5.44 7.65 3.21
N ILE A 52 -5.16 7.25 1.98
CA ILE A 52 -4.84 8.19 0.90
C ILE A 52 -6.07 9.07 0.60
N TRP A 53 -7.25 8.46 0.52
CA TRP A 53 -8.51 9.17 0.23
C TRP A 53 -8.89 10.17 1.33
N THR A 54 -8.66 9.82 2.59
CA THR A 54 -8.88 10.72 3.74
C THR A 54 -7.77 11.75 3.93
N ALA A 55 -6.76 11.77 3.05
CA ALA A 55 -5.58 12.62 3.13
C ALA A 55 -4.74 12.44 4.41
N GLU A 56 -4.90 11.30 5.12
CA GLU A 56 -4.01 10.88 6.20
C GLU A 56 -2.64 10.45 5.66
N ILE A 57 -2.60 9.93 4.43
CA ILE A 57 -1.38 9.63 3.69
C ILE A 57 -1.30 10.51 2.45
N LYS A 58 -0.22 11.27 2.33
CA LYS A 58 0.06 12.09 1.15
C LYS A 58 0.95 11.34 0.17
N ILE A 59 0.59 11.39 -1.11
CA ILE A 59 1.45 10.86 -2.16
C ILE A 59 2.51 11.91 -2.51
N GLN A 60 3.75 11.66 -2.11
CA GLN A 60 4.93 12.48 -2.43
C GLN A 60 5.47 12.09 -3.81
N GLY A 61 5.78 13.09 -4.64
CA GLY A 61 6.18 12.94 -6.04
C GLY A 61 7.65 12.61 -6.21
#